data_AF-A0A6A3JGA6-F1
#
_entry.id   AF-A0A6A3JGA6-F1
#
_cell.length_a   1.000
_cell.length_b   1.000
_cell.length_c   1.000
_cell.angle_alpha   90.00
_cell.angle_beta   90.00
_cell.angle_gamma   90.00
#
_symmetry.space_group_name_H-M   'P 1'
#
loop_
_entity.id
_entity.type
_entity.pdbx_description
1 polymer ?
#
loop_
_entity_poly.entity_id
_entity_poly.type
_entity_poly.pdbx_seq_one_letter_code
_entity_poly.pdbx_strand_id
1 'polypeptide(L)'
;MARWLFFFAEYNFTVEYKPGKQNVLADALTRRSDYELAHLVYLESPLYELIREAYAEDDDLAGLVEALGAFNKAVELTARHRSRLHRYSEWRVCSTTK
;
A
#
# COMPACT_ATOMS: atom_id res chain seq x y z
N MET A 1 7.25 15.49 -5.86
CA MET A 1 8.16 14.56 -6.57
C MET A 1 9.16 13.83 -5.67
N ALA A 2 9.71 14.46 -4.62
CA ALA A 2 10.75 13.83 -3.79
C ALA A 2 10.43 12.43 -3.24
N ARG A 3 9.16 12.15 -2.92
CA ARG A 3 8.70 10.87 -2.36
C ARG A 3 8.83 9.66 -3.31
N TRP A 4 8.88 9.89 -4.62
CA TRP A 4 8.96 8.83 -5.62
C TRP A 4 10.37 8.54 -6.12
N LEU A 5 11.35 9.41 -5.81
CA LEU A 5 12.71 9.30 -6.33
C LEU A 5 13.41 8.02 -5.85
N PHE A 6 13.28 7.66 -4.57
CA PHE A 6 13.84 6.41 -4.04
C PHE A 6 13.25 5.17 -4.70
N PHE A 7 11.96 5.20 -5.02
CA PHE A 7 11.28 4.09 -5.70
C PHE A 7 11.73 3.97 -7.16
N PHE A 8 11.84 5.09 -7.86
CA PHE A 8 12.31 5.11 -9.24
C PHE A 8 13.78 4.70 -9.38
N ALA A 9 14.62 4.98 -8.38
CA ALA A 9 16.03 4.57 -8.39
C ALA A 9 16.26 3.04 -8.39
N GLU A 10 15.24 2.24 -8.06
CA GLU A 10 15.31 0.77 -8.14
C GLU A 10 15.18 0.23 -9.58
N TYR A 11 14.76 1.07 -10.53
CA TYR A 11 14.48 0.67 -11.91
C TYR A 11 15.35 1.44 -12.90
N ASN A 12 15.83 0.74 -13.92
CA ASN A 12 16.48 1.36 -15.07
C ASN A 12 15.42 1.74 -16.10
N PHE A 13 15.06 3.03 -16.17
CA PHE A 13 14.07 3.53 -17.14
C PHE A 13 14.53 4.83 -17.80
N THR A 14 13.95 5.10 -18.97
CA THR A 14 14.08 6.36 -19.69
C THR A 14 12.73 7.07 -19.72
N VAL A 15 12.75 8.39 -19.55
CA VAL A 15 11.53 9.20 -19.60
C VAL A 15 11.29 9.64 -21.03
N GLU A 16 10.25 9.09 -21.66
CA GLU A 16 9.82 9.48 -23.00
C GLU A 16 8.40 10.05 -22.96
N TYR A 17 8.20 11.21 -23.59
CA TYR A 17 6.86 11.75 -23.78
C TYR A 17 6.11 10.96 -24.85
N LYS A 18 4.93 10.42 -24.50
CA LYS A 18 4.01 9.78 -25.45
C LYS A 18 2.78 10.68 -25.66
N PRO A 19 2.54 11.19 -26.89
CA PRO A 19 1.36 11.98 -27.19
C PRO A 19 0.07 11.20 -26.94
N GLY A 20 -1.01 11.89 -26.54
CA GLY A 20 -2.29 11.24 -26.17
C GLY A 20 -2.86 10.30 -27.23
N LYS A 21 -2.69 10.60 -28.53
CA LYS A 21 -3.12 9.73 -29.65
C LYS A 21 -2.40 8.37 -29.68
N GLN A 22 -1.21 8.26 -29.08
CA GLN A 22 -0.46 7.01 -28.96
C GLN A 22 -0.68 6.33 -27.59
N ASN A 23 -1.30 7.04 -26.63
CA ASN A 23 -1.56 6.54 -25.28
C ASN A 23 -2.91 5.82 -25.15
N VAL A 24 -3.55 5.46 -26.27
CA VAL A 24 -4.93 4.92 -26.32
C VAL A 24 -5.07 3.66 -25.46
N LEU A 25 -4.06 2.79 -25.43
CA LEU A 25 -4.10 1.56 -24.63
C LEU A 25 -4.07 1.85 -23.13
N ALA A 26 -3.14 2.68 -22.66
CA ALA A 26 -3.07 3.05 -21.25
C ALA A 26 -4.34 3.80 -20.82
N ASP A 27 -4.84 4.71 -21.67
CA ASP A 27 -6.05 5.50 -21.45
C ASP A 27 -7.34 4.65 -21.47
N ALA A 28 -7.37 3.57 -22.25
CA ALA A 28 -8.46 2.59 -22.20
C ALA A 28 -8.41 1.72 -20.94
N LEU A 29 -7.21 1.31 -20.51
CA LEU A 29 -7.02 0.52 -19.29
C LEU A 29 -7.32 1.31 -18.02
N THR A 30 -6.96 2.60 -17.95
CA THR A 30 -7.26 3.45 -16.79
C THR A 30 -8.76 3.75 -16.64
N ARG A 31 -9.52 3.74 -17.75
CA ARG A 31 -10.96 4.04 -17.75
C ARG A 31 -11.86 2.81 -17.62
N ARG A 32 -11.29 1.63 -17.37
CA ARG A 32 -12.06 0.40 -17.13
C ARG A 32 -12.78 0.46 -15.78
N SER A 33 -14.04 0.88 -15.81
CA SER A 33 -14.94 0.98 -14.65
C SER A 33 -15.27 -0.37 -14.00
N ASP A 34 -15.03 -1.47 -14.71
CA ASP A 34 -15.19 -2.84 -14.22
C ASP A 34 -14.07 -3.26 -13.24
N TYR A 35 -12.97 -2.52 -13.17
CA TYR A 35 -11.83 -2.84 -12.30
C TYR A 35 -12.00 -2.35 -10.84
N GLU A 36 -12.74 -1.25 -10.63
CA GLU A 36 -12.94 -0.63 -9.30
C GLU A 36 -13.80 -1.52 -8.37
N LEU A 37 -14.74 -2.29 -8.93
CA LEU A 37 -15.66 -3.13 -8.15
C LEU A 37 -15.20 -4.58 -8.01
N ALA A 38 -14.48 -5.13 -8.99
CA ALA A 38 -14.05 -6.53 -8.96
C ALA A 38 -13.01 -6.84 -7.86
N HIS A 39 -12.19 -5.86 -7.47
CA HIS A 39 -11.13 -6.06 -6.47
C HIS A 39 -11.56 -5.75 -5.04
N LEU A 40 -12.57 -4.92 -4.82
CA LEU A 40 -13.09 -4.63 -3.49
C LEU A 40 -14.07 -5.70 -3.00
N VAL A 41 -14.83 -6.32 -3.92
CA VAL A 41 -15.85 -7.33 -3.59
C VAL A 41 -15.24 -8.70 -3.24
N TYR A 42 -14.00 -8.99 -3.65
CA TYR A 42 -13.35 -10.27 -3.35
C TYR A 42 -12.71 -10.37 -1.95
N LEU A 43 -12.72 -9.27 -1.17
CA LEU A 43 -12.22 -9.26 0.21
C LEU A 43 -13.33 -9.55 1.25
N GLU A 44 -14.39 -10.26 0.87
CA GLU A 44 -15.26 -10.96 1.83
C GLU A 44 -14.75 -12.38 2.13
N SER A 45 -13.65 -12.78 1.50
CA SER A 45 -13.01 -14.08 1.71
C SER A 45 -12.40 -14.20 3.11
N PRO A 46 -12.47 -15.39 3.76
CA PRO A 46 -11.75 -15.67 5.02
C PRO A 46 -10.24 -15.45 4.90
N LEU A 47 -9.71 -15.24 3.68
CA LEU A 47 -8.33 -14.90 3.42
C LEU A 47 -7.81 -13.73 4.26
N TYR A 48 -8.62 -12.68 4.49
CA TYR A 48 -8.17 -11.57 5.35
C TYR A 48 -7.92 -12.04 6.79
N GLU A 49 -8.84 -12.82 7.34
CA GLU A 49 -8.71 -13.38 8.69
C GLU A 49 -7.58 -14.40 8.77
N LEU A 50 -7.42 -15.27 7.77
CA LEU A 50 -6.33 -16.24 7.70
C LEU A 50 -4.95 -15.56 7.61
N ILE A 51 -4.82 -14.47 6.85
CA ILE A 51 -3.58 -13.69 6.78
C ILE A 51 -3.30 -13.02 8.12
N ARG A 52 -4.34 -12.50 8.80
CA ARG A 52 -4.22 -11.89 10.12
C ARG A 52 -3.74 -12.90 11.17
N GLU A 53 -4.30 -14.11 11.17
CA GLU A 53 -3.91 -15.21 12.04
C GLU A 53 -2.48 -15.68 11.74
N ALA A 54 -2.14 -15.91 10.47
CA ALA A 54 -0.80 -16.34 10.07
C ALA A 54 0.30 -15.35 10.50
N TYR A 55 0.03 -14.05 10.45
CA TYR A 55 0.99 -13.04 10.93
C TYR A 55 1.10 -12.96 12.46
N ALA A 56 0.07 -13.38 13.19
CA ALA A 56 0.13 -13.46 14.65
C ALA A 56 0.90 -14.70 15.13
N GLU A 57 0.95 -15.76 14.32
CA GLU A 57 1.70 -17.00 14.58
C GLU A 57 3.17 -16.94 14.15
N ASP A 58 3.54 -15.99 13.28
CA ASP A 58 4.91 -15.82 12.77
C ASP A 58 5.80 -15.09 13.80
N ASP A 59 6.86 -15.75 14.29
CA ASP A 59 7.76 -15.22 15.33
C ASP A 59 8.41 -13.87 14.97
N ASP A 60 8.68 -13.61 13.69
CA ASP A 60 9.32 -12.36 13.25
C ASP A 60 8.30 -11.21 13.15
N LEU A 61 7.03 -11.52 12.95
CA LEU A 61 5.97 -10.56 12.64
C LEU A 61 4.96 -10.36 13.78
N ALA A 62 4.82 -11.34 14.69
CA ALA A 62 3.89 -11.31 15.81
C ALA A 62 4.11 -10.07 16.70
N GLY A 63 5.38 -9.72 16.98
CA GLY A 63 5.73 -8.52 17.73
C GLY A 63 5.31 -7.22 17.04
N LEU A 64 5.30 -7.18 15.71
CA LEU A 64 4.81 -6.03 14.93
C LEU A 64 3.29 -5.97 14.91
N VAL A 65 2.61 -7.11 14.82
CA VAL A 65 1.14 -7.17 14.86
C VAL A 65 0.64 -6.69 16.23
N GLU A 66 1.25 -7.12 17.33
CA GLU A 66 0.89 -6.65 18.68
C GLU A 66 1.16 -5.14 18.84
N ALA A 67 2.31 -4.67 18.35
CA ALA A 67 2.69 -3.25 18.37
C ALA A 67 1.68 -2.36 17.66
N LEU A 68 1.18 -2.82 16.51
CA LEU A 68 0.24 -2.11 15.68
C LEU A 68 -1.19 -2.15 16.24
N GLY A 69 -1.55 -3.23 16.94
CA GLY A 69 -2.82 -3.36 17.65
C GLY A 69 -2.88 -2.54 18.94
N ALA A 70 -1.75 -2.42 19.66
CA ALA A 70 -1.63 -1.64 20.88
C ALA A 70 -1.31 -0.18 20.54
N PHE A 71 -2.34 0.64 20.30
CA PHE A 71 -2.26 2.06 19.91
C PHE A 71 -1.38 2.97 20.82
N ASN A 72 -0.88 2.46 21.95
CA ASN A 72 -0.15 3.21 22.99
C ASN A 72 1.15 2.56 23.49
N LYS A 73 1.64 1.45 22.90
CA LYS A 73 2.96 0.91 23.29
C LYS A 73 4.03 1.46 22.34
N ALA A 74 5.05 2.11 22.91
CA ALA A 74 6.25 2.51 22.18
C ALA A 74 7.06 1.27 21.82
N VAL A 75 6.71 0.61 20.72
CA VAL A 75 7.48 -0.51 20.20
C VAL A 75 8.67 0.03 19.42
N GLU A 76 9.86 -0.49 19.73
CA GLU A 76 11.10 -0.23 18.98
C GLU A 76 11.00 -0.86 17.59
N LEU A 77 10.35 -0.11 16.70
CA LEU A 77 10.20 -0.46 15.29
C LEU A 77 11.55 -0.22 14.59
N THR A 78 11.95 -1.16 13.72
CA THR A 78 13.08 -0.94 12.84
C THR A 78 12.88 0.33 12.00
N ALA A 79 13.97 0.97 11.56
CA ALA A 79 13.89 2.17 10.73
C ALA A 79 13.01 1.95 9.48
N ARG A 80 13.03 0.73 8.93
CA ARG A 80 12.20 0.31 7.79
C ARG A 80 10.72 0.24 8.15
N HIS A 81 10.37 -0.31 9.32
CA HIS A 81 8.98 -0.37 9.80
C HIS A 81 8.42 1.02 10.11
N ARG A 82 9.21 1.89 10.76
CA ARG A 82 8.82 3.29 11.02
C ARG A 82 8.53 4.06 9.72
N SER A 83 9.42 3.96 8.73
CA SER A 83 9.23 4.58 7.42
C SER A 83 7.96 4.08 6.70
N ARG A 84 7.63 2.78 6.81
CA ARG A 84 6.39 2.23 6.25
C ARG A 84 5.14 2.72 7.00
N LEU A 85 5.18 2.77 8.33
CA LEU A 85 4.06 3.22 9.16
C LEU A 85 3.70 4.69 8.95
N HIS A 86 4.70 5.57 8.92
CA HIS A 86 4.50 6.99 8.61
C HIS A 86 3.80 7.20 7.25
N ARG A 87 4.07 6.36 6.24
CA ARG A 87 3.39 6.43 4.94
C ARG A 87 1.90 6.07 5.01
N TYR A 88 1.49 5.23 5.97
CA TYR A 88 0.09 4.78 6.11
C TYR A 88 -0.72 5.65 7.08
N SER A 89 -0.11 6.23 8.13
CA SER A 89 -0.81 7.10 9.07
C SER A 89 -1.28 8.43 8.45
N GLU A 90 -0.48 9.00 7.54
CA GLU A 90 -0.86 10.20 6.77
C GLU A 90 -2.08 9.97 5.86
N TRP A 91 -2.30 8.73 5.42
CA TRP A 91 -3.45 8.37 4.59
C TRP A 91 -4.77 8.40 5.37
N ARG A 92 -4.74 8.01 6.66
CA ARG A 92 -5.91 7.95 7.54
C ARG A 92 -6.37 9.34 8.02
N VAL A 93 -5.47 10.32 8.06
CA VAL A 93 -5.80 11.73 8.42
C VAL A 93 -6.51 12.44 7.26
N CYS A 94 -6.22 12.06 6.01
CA CYS A 94 -6.84 12.64 4.82
C CYS A 94 -8.28 12.10 4.58
N SER A 95 -8.65 10.95 5.14
CA SER A 95 -9.99 10.36 4.98
C SER A 95 -11.00 10.77 6.06
N THR A 96 -10.57 11.41 7.15
CA THR A 96 -11.46 11.94 8.22
C THR A 96 -11.74 13.44 8.11
N THR A 97 -11.23 14.08 7.06
CA THR A 97 -11.55 15.46 6.67
C THR A 97 -12.16 15.49 5.27
N LYS A 98 -13.27 14.79 5.09
CA LYS A 98 -14.30 15.08 4.09
C LYS A 98 -15.67 14.76 4.68
#